data_AF-A0A2H0X7C9-F1
#
_entry.id   AF-A0A2H0X7C9-F1
#
_cell.length_a   1.000
_cell.length_b   1.000
_cell.length_c   1.000
_cell.angle_alpha   90.00
_cell.angle_beta   90.00
_cell.angle_gamma   90.00
#
_symmetry.space_group_name_H-M   'P 1'
#
loop_
_entity.id
_entity.type
_entity.pdbx_description
1 polymer ?
#
loop_
_entity_poly.entity_id
_entity_poly.type
_entity_poly.pdbx_seq_one_letter_code
_entity_poly.pdbx_strand_id
1 'polypeptide(L)'
;KRIAQIAADMGFEWIIGEELSYRYEPGAVKYDRLYSVKDVSRNGQPLLMFFRERNFSFKILSGQLGTANLFANELGNRLMDGSYLLTAMDGETFGHHRPGMEKQLVELYQTSGVQAVTISQLAQHVTNIEETDTLPATWALMEKDLTKNIPFARWEDPDNVIHRYQWELTDLAVKTVQNSKFKIQNEKTLNFTLSTLNSDRGEENLTKEQSQWLEARRLLDRALHSDQYWWASARPWWSLEMVERGARELTGAVDMVPDVSEAIKKKAQELYFQIITTGFDWQRTGKVDELCQKEDEEVRMRTDAGLPKLPAEELEKMIAHLRQEMLAVAGAQEYERAGQLRDRIKELESYKK
;
A
#
# COMPACT_ATOMS: atom_id res chain seq x y z
N LYS A 1 -15.99 5.39 -2.33
CA LYS A 1 -17.11 4.96 -3.21
C LYS A 1 -16.74 4.76 -4.68
N ARG A 2 -16.18 5.74 -5.42
CA ARG A 2 -15.88 5.60 -6.87
C ARG A 2 -15.01 4.37 -7.21
N ILE A 3 -13.93 4.14 -6.44
CA ILE A 3 -13.05 2.97 -6.64
C ILE A 3 -13.79 1.65 -6.41
N ALA A 4 -14.65 1.60 -5.38
CA ALA A 4 -15.51 0.44 -5.13
C ALA A 4 -16.46 0.18 -6.31
N GLN A 5 -17.06 1.23 -6.89
CA GLN A 5 -17.91 1.07 -8.07
C GLN A 5 -17.12 0.48 -9.25
N ILE A 6 -15.92 1.00 -9.53
CA ILE A 6 -15.06 0.46 -10.59
C ILE A 6 -14.73 -1.02 -10.33
N ALA A 7 -14.38 -1.38 -9.10
CA ALA A 7 -14.12 -2.77 -8.74
C ALA A 7 -15.34 -3.68 -8.95
N ALA A 8 -16.54 -3.22 -8.56
CA ALA A 8 -17.77 -3.93 -8.80
C ALA A 8 -18.07 -4.09 -10.30
N ASP A 9 -17.89 -3.04 -11.10
CA ASP A 9 -18.09 -3.06 -12.56
C ASP A 9 -17.10 -4.01 -13.25
N MET A 10 -15.89 -4.16 -12.71
CA MET A 10 -14.88 -5.13 -13.16
C MET A 10 -15.17 -6.57 -12.71
N GLY A 11 -16.22 -6.79 -11.91
CA GLY A 11 -16.66 -8.12 -11.47
C GLY A 11 -16.05 -8.61 -10.16
N PHE A 12 -15.27 -7.77 -9.45
CA PHE A 12 -14.75 -8.12 -8.12
C PHE A 12 -15.89 -8.24 -7.10
N GLU A 13 -15.77 -9.20 -6.19
CA GLU A 13 -16.77 -9.47 -5.15
C GLU A 13 -16.48 -8.74 -3.85
N TRP A 14 -15.22 -8.38 -3.65
CA TRP A 14 -14.75 -7.72 -2.45
C TRP A 14 -13.53 -6.83 -2.74
N ILE A 15 -13.31 -5.88 -1.84
CA ILE A 15 -12.10 -5.05 -1.79
C ILE A 15 -11.57 -5.01 -0.35
N ILE A 16 -10.26 -4.84 -0.20
CA ILE A 16 -9.62 -4.57 1.10
C ILE A 16 -9.36 -3.08 1.19
N GLY A 17 -9.64 -2.49 2.35
CA GLY A 17 -9.30 -1.10 2.63
C GLY A 17 -8.60 -0.89 3.96
N GLU A 18 -8.13 0.33 4.13
CA GLU A 18 -7.53 0.81 5.37
C GLU A 18 -8.60 1.02 6.44
N GLU A 19 -8.32 0.71 7.71
CA GLU A 19 -9.20 0.92 8.86
C GLU A 19 -9.83 2.33 8.88
N LEU A 20 -9.00 3.36 8.67
CA LEU A 20 -9.44 4.76 8.68
C LEU A 20 -10.35 5.14 7.52
N SER A 21 -10.54 4.27 6.52
CA SER A 21 -11.56 4.46 5.49
C SER A 21 -12.98 4.11 5.96
N TYR A 22 -13.15 3.41 7.09
CA TYR A 22 -14.44 3.25 7.75
C TYR A 22 -14.82 4.51 8.54
N ARG A 23 -13.95 4.89 9.49
CA ARG A 23 -14.04 6.08 10.33
C ARG A 23 -12.64 6.59 10.63
N TYR A 24 -12.47 7.90 10.75
CA TYR A 24 -11.20 8.51 11.19
C TYR A 24 -10.87 8.29 12.67
N GLU A 25 -11.66 7.47 13.37
CA GLU A 25 -11.43 7.01 14.73
C GLU A 25 -10.73 5.62 14.68
N PRO A 26 -9.49 5.50 15.18
CA PRO A 26 -8.83 4.20 15.31
C PRO A 26 -9.62 3.25 16.21
N GLY A 27 -9.70 1.98 15.85
CA GLY A 27 -10.43 0.93 16.58
C GLY A 27 -11.94 0.91 16.30
N ALA A 28 -12.45 1.74 15.39
CA ALA A 28 -13.89 1.79 15.10
C ALA A 28 -14.41 0.55 14.37
N VAL A 29 -13.55 -0.16 13.63
CA VAL A 29 -13.93 -1.37 12.91
C VAL A 29 -14.19 -2.50 13.90
N LYS A 30 -15.30 -3.22 13.69
CA LYS A 30 -15.65 -4.42 14.44
C LYS A 30 -15.39 -5.64 13.56
N TYR A 31 -14.76 -6.64 14.15
CA TYR A 31 -14.34 -7.87 13.45
C TYR A 31 -15.27 -9.06 13.72
N ASP A 32 -16.47 -8.80 14.24
CA ASP A 32 -17.58 -9.75 14.41
C ASP A 32 -18.55 -9.76 13.20
N ARG A 33 -18.28 -8.93 12.19
CA ARG A 33 -19.16 -8.65 11.06
C ARG A 33 -18.34 -8.26 9.82
N LEU A 34 -18.94 -8.41 8.65
CA LEU A 34 -18.39 -7.86 7.40
C LEU A 34 -19.00 -6.50 7.11
N TYR A 35 -18.43 -5.82 6.13
CA TYR A 35 -18.94 -4.54 5.65
C TYR A 35 -19.28 -4.59 4.17
N SER A 36 -20.22 -3.75 3.74
CA SER A 36 -20.49 -3.50 2.33
C SER A 36 -20.45 -2.01 2.01
N VAL A 37 -20.10 -1.69 0.77
CA VAL A 37 -20.07 -0.30 0.32
C VAL A 37 -21.46 0.14 -0.11
N LYS A 38 -21.98 1.17 0.54
CA LYS A 38 -23.31 1.72 0.28
C LYS A 38 -23.53 2.10 -1.19
N ASP A 39 -24.67 1.66 -1.73
CA ASP A 39 -25.10 1.79 -3.14
C ASP A 39 -24.09 1.26 -4.18
N VAL A 40 -23.21 0.33 -3.81
CA VAL A 40 -22.30 -0.32 -4.76
C VAL A 40 -22.62 -1.81 -4.78
N SER A 41 -22.97 -2.31 -5.96
CA SER A 41 -23.33 -3.72 -6.15
C SER A 41 -22.76 -4.27 -7.45
N ARG A 42 -22.52 -5.58 -7.45
CA ARG A 42 -22.13 -6.39 -8.60
C ARG A 42 -23.19 -7.45 -8.83
N ASN A 43 -23.88 -7.42 -9.98
CA ASN A 43 -24.94 -8.37 -10.32
C ASN A 43 -26.03 -8.48 -9.23
N GLY A 44 -26.40 -7.35 -8.61
CA GLY A 44 -27.41 -7.30 -7.54
C GLY A 44 -26.90 -7.76 -6.17
N GLN A 45 -25.63 -8.13 -6.03
CA GLN A 45 -25.01 -8.45 -4.74
C GLN A 45 -24.17 -7.26 -4.25
N PRO A 46 -24.19 -6.92 -2.95
CA PRO A 46 -23.38 -5.83 -2.43
C PRO A 46 -21.88 -6.12 -2.60
N LEU A 47 -21.08 -5.11 -2.94
CA LEU A 47 -19.63 -5.25 -2.91
C LEU A 47 -19.15 -5.27 -1.46
N LEU A 48 -18.49 -6.36 -1.06
CA LEU A 48 -17.97 -6.49 0.29
C LEU A 48 -16.69 -5.65 0.48
N MET A 49 -16.52 -5.13 1.69
CA MET A 49 -15.38 -4.33 2.11
C MET A 49 -14.76 -4.97 3.35
N PHE A 50 -13.47 -5.22 3.30
CA PHE A 50 -12.72 -5.78 4.42
C PHE A 50 -11.69 -4.75 4.89
N PHE A 51 -11.80 -4.30 6.13
CA PHE A 51 -10.86 -3.32 6.68
C PHE A 51 -9.71 -4.03 7.40
N ARG A 52 -8.47 -3.69 7.02
CA ARG A 52 -7.27 -4.13 7.74
C ARG A 52 -7.32 -3.62 9.18
N GLU A 53 -6.95 -4.46 10.14
CA GLU A 53 -6.68 -4.07 11.52
C GLU A 53 -5.30 -3.43 11.61
N ARG A 54 -5.27 -2.10 11.65
CA ARG A 54 -4.05 -1.32 11.46
C ARG A 54 -3.07 -1.56 12.60
N ASN A 55 -3.55 -1.46 13.84
CA ASN A 55 -2.71 -1.63 15.02
C ASN A 55 -2.10 -3.03 15.10
N PHE A 56 -2.91 -4.06 14.84
CA PHE A 56 -2.42 -5.43 14.83
C PHE A 56 -1.38 -5.66 13.72
N SER A 57 -1.60 -5.09 12.53
CA SER A 57 -0.62 -5.11 11.44
C SER A 57 0.71 -4.48 11.85
N PHE A 58 0.68 -3.33 12.55
CA PHE A 58 1.91 -2.70 13.05
C PHE A 58 2.63 -3.52 14.12
N LYS A 59 1.91 -4.21 15.01
CA LYS A 59 2.52 -5.09 16.01
C LYS A 59 3.26 -6.26 15.35
N ILE A 60 2.70 -6.85 14.29
CA ILE A 60 3.41 -7.86 13.50
C ILE A 60 4.61 -7.25 12.78
N LEU A 61 4.41 -6.15 12.05
CA LEU A 61 5.47 -5.46 11.30
C LEU A 61 6.67 -5.07 12.17
N SER A 62 6.42 -4.63 13.40
CA SER A 62 7.48 -4.22 14.33
C SER A 62 8.20 -5.40 15.00
N GLY A 63 7.73 -6.64 14.81
CA GLY A 63 8.30 -7.84 15.43
C GLY A 63 7.87 -8.05 16.89
N GLN A 64 6.89 -7.27 17.37
CA GLN A 64 6.40 -7.38 18.76
C GLN A 64 5.72 -8.72 19.04
N LEU A 65 5.15 -9.34 18.01
CA LEU A 65 4.48 -10.64 18.09
C LEU A 65 5.39 -11.76 17.58
N GLY A 66 6.68 -11.66 17.91
CA GLY A 66 7.79 -12.44 17.34
C GLY A 66 7.71 -13.96 17.49
N THR A 67 6.76 -14.48 18.28
CA THR A 67 6.52 -15.91 18.50
C THR A 67 5.02 -16.21 18.55
N ALA A 68 4.64 -17.48 18.31
CA ALA A 68 3.24 -17.92 18.37
C ALA A 68 2.58 -17.63 19.74
N ASN A 69 3.35 -17.73 20.83
CA ASN A 69 2.86 -17.42 22.18
C ASN A 69 2.50 -15.94 22.32
N LEU A 70 3.38 -15.04 21.89
CA LEU A 70 3.13 -13.60 21.93
C LEU A 70 1.90 -13.21 21.10
N PHE A 71 1.75 -13.83 19.92
CA PHE A 71 0.59 -13.64 19.06
C PHE A 71 -0.72 -14.16 19.69
N ALA A 72 -0.72 -15.37 20.24
CA ALA A 72 -1.90 -15.94 20.91
C ALA A 72 -2.31 -15.12 22.14
N ASN A 73 -1.34 -14.66 22.93
CA ASN A 73 -1.58 -13.80 24.09
C ASN A 73 -2.21 -12.45 23.68
N GLU A 74 -1.75 -11.86 22.58
CA GLU A 74 -2.32 -10.62 22.04
C GLU A 74 -3.76 -10.82 21.53
N LEU A 75 -4.08 -11.97 20.93
CA LEU A 75 -5.45 -12.31 20.54
C LEU A 75 -6.37 -12.50 21.77
N GLY A 76 -5.87 -13.12 22.84
CA GLY A 76 -6.60 -13.33 24.08
C GLY A 76 -7.94 -14.02 23.85
N ASN A 77 -9.03 -13.39 24.31
CA ASN A 77 -10.39 -13.95 24.20
C ASN A 77 -10.89 -14.07 22.75
N ARG A 78 -10.28 -13.35 21.79
CA ARG A 78 -10.66 -13.44 20.36
C ARG A 78 -10.44 -14.83 19.76
N LEU A 79 -9.58 -15.64 20.38
CA LEU A 79 -9.40 -17.04 19.98
C LEU A 79 -10.69 -17.87 20.10
N MET A 80 -11.68 -17.41 20.87
CA MET A 80 -12.89 -18.17 21.20
C MET A 80 -14.20 -17.46 20.85
N ASP A 81 -14.18 -16.18 20.44
CA ASP A 81 -15.39 -15.39 20.24
C ASP A 81 -15.91 -15.38 18.78
N GLY A 82 -15.19 -16.03 17.86
CA GLY A 82 -15.57 -16.15 16.46
C GLY A 82 -15.34 -14.88 15.62
N SER A 83 -14.69 -13.86 16.19
CA SER A 83 -14.20 -12.71 15.42
C SER A 83 -13.07 -13.13 14.47
N TYR A 84 -12.90 -12.37 13.38
CA TYR A 84 -11.77 -12.57 12.47
C TYR A 84 -10.65 -11.56 12.76
N LEU A 85 -9.47 -11.83 12.24
CA LEU A 85 -8.34 -10.90 12.21
C LEU A 85 -7.93 -10.72 10.75
N LEU A 86 -7.83 -9.46 10.30
CA LEU A 86 -7.30 -9.14 8.97
C LEU A 86 -6.10 -8.21 9.10
N THR A 87 -4.92 -8.70 8.74
CA THR A 87 -3.70 -7.89 8.69
C THR A 87 -3.19 -7.79 7.25
N ALA A 88 -2.49 -6.71 6.91
CA ALA A 88 -1.87 -6.56 5.60
C ALA A 88 -0.55 -5.78 5.68
N MET A 89 0.46 -6.34 5.02
CA MET A 89 1.88 -5.97 5.09
C MET A 89 2.54 -6.32 3.76
N ASP A 90 3.68 -5.70 3.47
CA ASP A 90 4.49 -6.05 2.31
C ASP A 90 5.07 -7.46 2.48
N GLY A 91 5.05 -8.25 1.40
CA GLY A 91 5.58 -9.62 1.41
C GLY A 91 7.08 -9.64 1.71
N GLU A 92 7.79 -8.61 1.23
CA GLU A 92 9.22 -8.36 1.46
C GLU A 92 9.55 -8.17 2.94
N THR A 93 8.57 -7.88 3.80
CA THR A 93 8.76 -7.86 5.26
C THR A 93 9.32 -9.20 5.75
N PHE A 94 8.81 -10.31 5.22
CA PHE A 94 9.10 -11.65 5.73
C PHE A 94 10.33 -12.24 5.05
N GLY A 95 11.51 -11.90 5.58
CA GLY A 95 12.81 -12.46 5.20
C GLY A 95 13.71 -11.51 4.40
N HIS A 96 13.16 -10.63 3.55
CA HIS A 96 13.98 -9.68 2.79
C HIS A 96 14.35 -8.45 3.64
N HIS A 97 13.35 -7.71 4.13
CA HIS A 97 13.58 -6.54 5.00
C HIS A 97 13.89 -6.95 6.44
N ARG A 98 13.33 -8.07 6.90
CA ARG A 98 13.53 -8.58 8.26
C ARG A 98 13.83 -10.08 8.22
N PRO A 99 15.12 -10.46 8.10
CA PRO A 99 15.55 -11.84 8.14
C PRO A 99 15.02 -12.58 9.39
N GLY A 100 14.51 -13.80 9.22
CA GLY A 100 13.95 -14.62 10.29
C GLY A 100 12.44 -14.46 10.50
N MET A 101 11.81 -13.40 9.97
CA MET A 101 10.35 -13.25 10.08
C MET A 101 9.58 -14.22 9.19
N GLU A 102 10.19 -14.80 8.15
CA GLU A 102 9.58 -15.86 7.34
C GLU A 102 9.19 -17.08 8.19
N LYS A 103 9.96 -17.40 9.24
CA LYS A 103 9.64 -18.46 10.19
C LYS A 103 8.50 -18.06 11.12
N GLN A 104 8.53 -16.81 11.61
CA GLN A 104 7.44 -16.25 12.41
C GLN A 104 6.12 -16.33 11.63
N LEU A 105 6.10 -16.00 10.34
CA LEU A 105 4.90 -16.10 9.50
C LEU A 105 4.32 -17.53 9.52
N VAL A 106 5.17 -18.55 9.36
CA VAL A 106 4.75 -19.96 9.44
C VAL A 106 4.18 -20.30 10.82
N GLU A 107 4.82 -19.84 11.89
CA GLU A 107 4.34 -20.04 13.27
C GLU A 107 2.99 -19.38 13.53
N LEU A 108 2.76 -18.17 13.01
CA LEU A 108 1.48 -17.47 13.11
C LEU A 108 0.35 -18.31 12.49
N TYR A 109 0.59 -18.89 11.31
CA TYR A 109 -0.37 -19.78 10.65
C TYR A 109 -0.60 -21.11 11.38
N GLN A 110 0.33 -21.53 12.24
CA GLN A 110 0.24 -22.75 13.03
C GLN A 110 -0.26 -22.51 14.46
N THR A 111 -0.61 -21.26 14.82
CA THR A 111 -1.06 -20.92 16.16
C THR A 111 -2.36 -21.63 16.48
N SER A 112 -2.37 -22.38 17.58
CA SER A 112 -3.56 -23.13 18.03
C SER A 112 -4.74 -22.20 18.30
N GLY A 113 -5.92 -22.55 17.80
CA GLY A 113 -7.12 -21.72 17.91
C GLY A 113 -7.26 -20.65 16.81
N VAL A 114 -6.27 -20.52 15.93
CA VAL A 114 -6.34 -19.62 14.77
C VAL A 114 -6.53 -20.43 13.50
N GLN A 115 -7.63 -20.19 12.79
CA GLN A 115 -7.89 -20.79 11.49
C GLN A 115 -7.58 -19.80 10.39
N ALA A 116 -6.60 -20.13 9.56
CA ALA A 116 -6.30 -19.35 8.36
C ALA A 116 -7.31 -19.68 7.25
N VAL A 117 -7.96 -18.64 6.73
CA VAL A 117 -8.90 -18.73 5.62
C VAL A 117 -8.60 -17.64 4.61
N THR A 118 -8.98 -17.87 3.35
CA THR A 118 -8.98 -16.81 2.33
C THR A 118 -10.10 -15.82 2.58
N ILE A 119 -10.00 -14.59 2.04
CA ILE A 119 -11.06 -13.58 2.14
C ILE A 119 -12.40 -14.11 1.57
N SER A 120 -12.35 -14.82 0.44
CA SER A 120 -13.55 -15.42 -0.17
C SER A 120 -14.17 -16.51 0.70
N GLN A 121 -13.37 -17.26 1.46
CA GLN A 121 -13.89 -18.21 2.45
C GLN A 121 -14.48 -17.47 3.65
N LEU A 122 -13.81 -16.44 4.18
CA LEU A 122 -14.31 -15.64 5.29
C LEU A 122 -15.72 -15.06 4.98
N ALA A 123 -15.92 -14.59 3.75
CA ALA A 123 -17.21 -14.10 3.24
C ALA A 123 -18.36 -15.12 3.33
N GLN A 124 -18.04 -16.42 3.38
CA GLN A 124 -19.02 -17.50 3.52
C GLN A 124 -19.34 -17.85 4.98
N HIS A 125 -18.47 -17.47 5.92
CA HIS A 125 -18.59 -17.83 7.34
C HIS A 125 -19.26 -16.73 8.17
N VAL A 126 -19.00 -15.46 7.84
CA VAL A 126 -19.57 -14.30 8.55
C VAL A 126 -20.78 -13.78 7.78
N THR A 127 -21.96 -13.92 8.37
CA THR A 127 -23.24 -13.55 7.71
C THR A 127 -23.76 -12.17 8.09
N ASN A 128 -23.29 -11.61 9.22
CA ASN A 128 -23.64 -10.26 9.61
C ASN A 128 -22.89 -9.25 8.74
N ILE A 129 -23.61 -8.44 7.97
CA ILE A 129 -23.04 -7.45 7.06
C ILE A 129 -23.59 -6.07 7.43
N GLU A 130 -22.68 -5.13 7.68
CA GLU A 130 -22.99 -3.73 7.94
C GLU A 130 -22.73 -2.89 6.68
N GLU A 131 -23.76 -2.20 6.20
CA GLU A 131 -23.59 -1.23 5.11
C GLU A 131 -22.91 0.04 5.62
N THR A 132 -21.88 0.51 4.90
CA THR A 132 -21.14 1.72 5.27
C THR A 132 -20.79 2.60 4.08
N ASP A 133 -20.69 3.90 4.35
CA ASP A 133 -19.94 4.83 3.51
C ASP A 133 -18.44 4.68 3.74
N THR A 134 -17.64 5.21 2.81
CA THR A 134 -16.17 5.15 2.88
C THR A 134 -15.57 6.54 2.88
N LEU A 135 -14.55 6.75 3.70
CA LEU A 135 -13.77 7.98 3.77
C LEU A 135 -12.49 7.85 2.94
N PRO A 136 -11.97 8.95 2.36
CA PRO A 136 -10.65 8.98 1.76
C PRO A 136 -9.58 8.59 2.78
N ALA A 137 -8.86 7.51 2.50
CA ALA A 137 -7.73 7.07 3.30
C ALA A 137 -6.77 6.22 2.48
N THR A 138 -5.53 6.13 2.94
CA THR A 138 -4.53 5.18 2.46
C THR A 138 -4.01 4.37 3.64
N TRP A 139 -3.45 3.21 3.36
CA TRP A 139 -2.75 2.39 4.37
C TRP A 139 -1.58 3.11 5.07
N ALA A 140 -1.12 4.24 4.51
CA ALA A 140 -0.06 5.10 5.03
C ALA A 140 -0.59 6.37 5.74
N LEU A 141 -1.91 6.59 5.76
CA LEU A 141 -2.55 7.80 6.29
C LEU A 141 -2.18 8.05 7.75
N MET A 142 -1.64 9.22 8.07
CA MET A 142 -1.32 9.62 9.44
C MET A 142 -2.32 10.65 9.97
N GLU A 143 -2.40 10.79 11.29
CA GLU A 143 -3.30 11.75 11.94
C GLU A 143 -3.02 13.20 11.49
N LYS A 144 -1.74 13.57 11.32
CA LYS A 144 -1.37 14.88 10.78
C LYS A 144 -1.94 15.13 9.39
N ASP A 145 -2.03 14.09 8.55
CA ASP A 145 -2.54 14.22 7.19
C ASP A 145 -4.05 14.44 7.22
N LEU A 146 -4.75 13.85 8.20
CA LEU A 146 -6.16 14.14 8.48
C LEU A 146 -6.38 15.57 8.96
N THR A 147 -5.56 16.07 9.89
CA THR A 147 -5.67 17.47 10.37
C THR A 147 -5.48 18.49 9.26
N LYS A 148 -4.67 18.15 8.26
CA LYS A 148 -4.42 18.97 7.06
C LYS A 148 -5.37 18.66 5.90
N ASN A 149 -6.26 17.67 6.04
CA ASN A 149 -7.17 17.21 4.99
C ASN A 149 -6.46 16.78 3.69
N ILE A 150 -5.32 16.07 3.81
CA ILE A 150 -4.49 15.55 2.70
C ILE A 150 -4.31 14.03 2.81
N PRO A 151 -5.38 13.23 2.68
CA PRO A 151 -5.35 11.79 2.98
C PRO A 151 -4.44 10.97 2.06
N PHE A 152 -3.96 11.56 0.97
CA PHE A 152 -3.09 10.97 -0.04
C PHE A 152 -1.69 11.59 -0.07
N ALA A 153 -1.23 12.23 1.01
CA ALA A 153 0.01 13.05 1.01
C ALA A 153 1.29 12.33 0.52
N ARG A 154 1.36 10.99 0.55
CA ARG A 154 2.50 10.26 -0.06
C ARG A 154 2.40 10.11 -1.60
N TRP A 155 1.26 10.43 -2.20
CA TRP A 155 1.04 10.35 -3.65
C TRP A 155 0.61 11.69 -4.25
N GLU A 156 -0.06 12.54 -3.47
CA GLU A 156 -0.57 13.83 -3.90
C GLU A 156 -0.54 14.77 -2.69
N ASP A 157 0.52 15.55 -2.60
CA ASP A 157 0.71 16.55 -1.54
C ASP A 157 0.72 17.91 -2.24
N PRO A 158 -0.22 18.82 -1.92
CA PRO A 158 -0.30 20.13 -2.56
C PRO A 158 0.95 20.99 -2.35
N ASP A 159 1.72 20.75 -1.28
CA ASP A 159 2.97 21.46 -0.96
C ASP A 159 4.19 20.82 -1.65
N ASN A 160 4.04 19.60 -2.19
CA ASN A 160 5.09 18.93 -2.95
C ASN A 160 5.06 19.37 -4.43
N VAL A 161 6.01 20.23 -4.78
CA VAL A 161 6.15 20.73 -6.16
C VAL A 161 6.43 19.62 -7.18
N ILE A 162 7.14 18.55 -6.80
CA ILE A 162 7.39 17.40 -7.68
C ILE A 162 6.07 16.66 -7.96
N HIS A 163 5.24 16.41 -6.94
CA HIS A 163 3.91 15.82 -7.14
C HIS A 163 3.06 16.65 -8.10
N ARG A 164 3.07 17.98 -7.98
CA ARG A 164 2.33 18.85 -8.92
C ARG A 164 2.76 18.65 -10.37
N TYR A 165 4.07 18.63 -10.63
CA TYR A 165 4.59 18.38 -11.98
C TYR A 165 4.30 16.95 -12.46
N GLN A 166 4.41 15.96 -11.59
CA GLN A 166 4.08 14.56 -11.90
C GLN A 166 2.60 14.43 -12.30
N TRP A 167 1.67 14.98 -11.51
CA TRP A 167 0.25 14.92 -11.84
C TRP A 167 -0.10 15.71 -13.10
N GLU A 168 0.57 16.83 -13.39
CA GLU A 168 0.39 17.53 -14.66
C GLU A 168 0.87 16.69 -15.86
N LEU A 169 2.01 16.00 -15.73
CA LEU A 169 2.53 15.11 -16.76
C LEU A 169 1.64 13.87 -16.95
N THR A 170 1.14 13.30 -15.86
CA THR A 170 0.21 12.17 -15.87
C THR A 170 -1.09 12.53 -16.58
N ASP A 171 -1.68 13.68 -16.22
CA ASP A 171 -2.87 14.20 -16.87
C ASP A 171 -2.66 14.43 -18.36
N LEU A 172 -1.51 15.02 -18.73
CA LEU A 172 -1.13 15.25 -20.12
C LEU A 172 -1.03 13.92 -20.88
N ALA A 173 -0.35 12.91 -20.32
CA ALA A 173 -0.19 11.60 -20.93
C ALA A 173 -1.53 10.87 -21.11
N VAL A 174 -2.35 10.82 -20.05
CA VAL A 174 -3.69 10.20 -20.09
C VAL A 174 -4.56 10.87 -21.15
N LYS A 175 -4.65 12.22 -21.15
CA LYS A 175 -5.45 12.97 -22.12
C LYS A 175 -4.94 12.75 -23.55
N THR A 176 -3.62 12.74 -23.75
CA THR A 176 -3.02 12.58 -25.09
C THR A 176 -3.34 11.21 -25.67
N VAL A 177 -3.15 10.13 -24.89
CA VAL A 177 -3.48 8.77 -25.33
C VAL A 177 -4.98 8.61 -25.55
N GLN A 178 -5.82 9.14 -24.66
CA GLN A 178 -7.28 8.97 -24.74
C GLN A 178 -7.92 9.74 -25.90
N ASN A 179 -7.35 10.89 -26.30
CA ASN A 179 -7.90 11.76 -27.33
C ASN A 179 -7.33 11.53 -28.73
N SER A 180 -6.40 10.59 -28.89
CA SER A 180 -5.89 10.21 -30.22
C SER A 180 -7.02 9.74 -31.14
N LYS A 181 -7.01 10.21 -32.39
CA LYS A 181 -8.00 9.80 -33.41
C LYS A 181 -7.83 8.32 -33.82
N PHE A 182 -6.69 7.73 -33.48
CA PHE A 182 -6.34 6.33 -33.76
C PHE A 182 -6.68 5.39 -32.60
N LYS A 183 -7.33 5.89 -31.54
CA LYS A 183 -7.80 5.09 -30.42
C LYS A 183 -8.73 3.95 -30.85
N ILE A 184 -8.41 2.74 -30.39
CA ILE A 184 -9.26 1.55 -30.57
C ILE A 184 -10.37 1.59 -29.51
N GLN A 185 -11.64 1.47 -29.95
CA GLN A 185 -12.80 1.60 -29.06
C GLN A 185 -13.33 0.25 -28.52
N ASN A 186 -13.00 -0.87 -29.17
CA ASN A 186 -13.56 -2.17 -28.83
C ASN A 186 -12.73 -2.89 -27.76
N GLU A 187 -13.26 -3.03 -26.54
CA GLU A 187 -12.62 -3.74 -25.43
C GLU A 187 -12.32 -5.20 -25.74
N LYS A 188 -13.12 -5.87 -26.58
CA LYS A 188 -12.84 -7.25 -27.02
C LYS A 188 -11.58 -7.32 -27.88
N THR A 189 -11.37 -6.33 -28.76
CA THR A 189 -10.14 -6.21 -29.55
C THR A 189 -8.94 -5.92 -28.65
N LEU A 190 -9.07 -5.01 -27.66
CA LEU A 190 -7.97 -4.75 -26.70
C LEU A 190 -7.54 -6.01 -25.94
N ASN A 191 -8.49 -6.80 -25.42
CA ASN A 191 -8.21 -8.04 -24.67
C ASN A 191 -7.69 -9.17 -25.58
N PHE A 192 -8.13 -9.25 -26.83
CA PHE A 192 -7.66 -10.24 -27.79
C PHE A 192 -6.23 -9.94 -28.27
N THR A 193 -5.90 -8.69 -28.60
CA THR A 193 -4.54 -8.31 -29.04
C THR A 193 -3.50 -8.42 -27.92
N LEU A 194 -3.93 -8.38 -26.65
CA LEU A 194 -3.05 -8.65 -25.50
C LEU A 194 -2.63 -10.13 -25.40
N SER A 195 -3.45 -11.08 -25.85
CA SER A 195 -3.14 -12.52 -25.80
C SER A 195 -2.48 -13.08 -27.07
N THR A 196 -2.61 -12.38 -28.21
CA THR A 196 -2.17 -12.86 -29.53
C THR A 196 -0.87 -12.26 -30.06
N LEU A 197 -0.24 -11.29 -29.38
CA LEU A 197 1.10 -10.83 -29.80
C LEU A 197 2.22 -11.86 -29.62
N ASN A 198 1.91 -13.02 -29.03
CA ASN A 198 2.77 -14.19 -28.97
C ASN A 198 2.36 -15.31 -29.95
N SER A 199 1.41 -15.10 -30.85
CA SER A 199 1.00 -16.09 -31.84
C SER A 199 0.61 -15.47 -33.18
N ASP A 200 1.20 -15.99 -34.26
CA ASP A 200 1.02 -15.61 -35.68
C ASP A 200 -0.41 -15.77 -36.24
N ARG A 201 -1.47 -15.69 -35.42
CA ARG A 201 -2.84 -15.99 -35.86
C ARG A 201 -3.87 -15.04 -35.27
N GLY A 202 -4.13 -13.97 -36.02
CA GLY A 202 -5.36 -13.18 -35.90
C GLY A 202 -5.15 -11.68 -35.81
N GLU A 203 -4.37 -11.08 -36.73
CA GLU A 203 -4.45 -9.63 -36.91
C GLU A 203 -5.83 -9.29 -37.51
N GLU A 204 -6.74 -8.76 -36.69
CA GLU A 204 -7.65 -7.74 -37.21
C GLU A 204 -6.74 -6.67 -37.84
N ASN A 205 -7.01 -6.26 -39.10
CA ASN A 205 -6.17 -5.33 -39.88
C ASN A 205 -6.04 -3.96 -39.17
N LEU A 206 -5.17 -3.84 -38.17
CA LEU A 206 -4.83 -2.58 -37.54
C LEU A 206 -3.95 -1.79 -38.51
N THR A 207 -4.28 -0.51 -38.68
CA THR A 207 -3.37 0.43 -39.35
C THR A 207 -2.09 0.59 -38.53
N LYS A 208 -1.00 1.02 -39.18
CA LYS A 208 0.27 1.30 -38.50
C LYS A 208 0.07 2.24 -37.31
N GLU A 209 -0.75 3.26 -37.47
CA GLU A 209 -1.05 4.25 -36.45
C GLU A 209 -1.88 3.67 -35.30
N GLN A 210 -2.82 2.76 -35.56
CA GLN A 210 -3.56 2.05 -34.51
C GLN A 210 -2.65 1.10 -33.71
N SER A 211 -1.73 0.40 -34.38
CA SER A 211 -0.72 -0.43 -33.70
C SER A 211 0.21 0.42 -32.84
N GLN A 212 0.64 1.58 -33.35
CA GLN A 212 1.45 2.53 -32.60
C GLN A 212 0.69 3.11 -31.39
N TRP A 213 -0.59 3.47 -31.55
CA TRP A 213 -1.43 3.92 -30.45
C TRP A 213 -1.61 2.83 -29.38
N LEU A 214 -1.77 1.57 -29.79
CA LEU A 214 -1.88 0.46 -28.84
C LEU A 214 -0.61 0.32 -27.99
N GLU A 215 0.56 0.52 -28.59
CA GLU A 215 1.82 0.56 -27.85
C GLU A 215 1.89 1.77 -26.91
N ALA A 216 1.50 2.96 -27.36
CA ALA A 216 1.42 4.15 -26.50
C ALA A 216 0.50 3.91 -25.29
N ARG A 217 -0.63 3.22 -25.50
CA ARG A 217 -1.56 2.85 -24.43
C ARG A 217 -0.94 1.89 -23.42
N ARG A 218 -0.18 0.89 -23.86
CA ARG A 218 0.55 -0.03 -22.97
C ARG A 218 1.64 0.66 -22.17
N LEU A 219 2.38 1.54 -22.84
CA LEU A 219 3.37 2.37 -22.17
C LEU A 219 2.72 3.22 -21.09
N LEU A 220 1.56 3.83 -21.39
CA LEU A 220 0.80 4.58 -20.39
C LEU A 220 0.36 3.69 -19.22
N ASP A 221 -0.24 2.53 -19.48
CA ASP A 221 -0.72 1.63 -18.41
C ASP A 221 0.44 1.25 -17.46
N ARG A 222 1.65 1.03 -17.98
CA ARG A 222 2.86 0.82 -17.17
C ARG A 222 3.32 2.08 -16.45
N ALA A 223 3.33 3.22 -17.15
CA ALA A 223 3.80 4.50 -16.65
C ALA A 223 2.94 5.07 -15.52
N LEU A 224 1.71 4.58 -15.33
CA LEU A 224 0.80 4.98 -14.24
C LEU A 224 1.11 4.29 -12.89
N HIS A 225 2.20 3.54 -12.78
CA HIS A 225 2.60 2.91 -11.53
C HIS A 225 2.76 3.94 -10.39
N SER A 226 2.29 3.59 -9.19
CA SER A 226 2.16 4.53 -8.06
C SER A 226 3.48 4.82 -7.34
N ASP A 227 4.51 4.00 -7.54
CA ASP A 227 5.80 4.14 -6.86
C ASP A 227 6.44 5.49 -7.13
N GLN A 228 6.33 6.03 -8.35
CA GLN A 228 6.96 7.30 -8.72
C GLN A 228 6.49 8.47 -7.83
N TYR A 229 5.23 8.47 -7.40
CA TYR A 229 4.68 9.49 -6.52
C TYR A 229 5.08 9.19 -5.07
N TRP A 230 4.98 7.93 -4.66
CA TRP A 230 5.38 7.52 -3.33
C TRP A 230 6.84 7.85 -3.02
N TRP A 231 7.77 7.56 -3.95
CA TRP A 231 9.19 7.91 -3.82
C TRP A 231 9.44 9.43 -3.92
N ALA A 232 8.63 10.16 -4.68
CA ALA A 232 8.71 11.63 -4.75
C ALA A 232 8.25 12.32 -3.47
N SER A 233 7.53 11.61 -2.57
CA SER A 233 7.07 12.18 -1.31
C SER A 233 8.19 12.43 -0.32
N ALA A 234 9.30 11.68 -0.39
CA ALA A 234 10.34 11.64 0.65
C ALA A 234 9.78 11.31 2.05
N ARG A 235 8.68 10.53 2.13
CA ARG A 235 7.96 10.22 3.36
C ARG A 235 7.78 8.71 3.58
N PRO A 236 8.73 8.01 4.22
CA PRO A 236 10.06 8.49 4.63
C PRO A 236 11.16 8.18 3.61
N TRP A 237 10.82 7.58 2.47
CA TRP A 237 11.81 7.07 1.54
C TRP A 237 11.84 7.90 0.25
N TRP A 238 13.02 7.97 -0.37
CA TRP A 238 13.29 8.74 -1.58
C TRP A 238 14.12 7.93 -2.58
N SER A 239 13.75 7.97 -3.86
CA SER A 239 14.56 7.46 -4.97
C SER A 239 14.34 8.36 -6.18
N LEU A 240 15.39 9.10 -6.55
CA LEU A 240 15.35 9.95 -7.75
C LEU A 240 15.23 9.09 -9.01
N GLU A 241 15.78 7.89 -9.00
CA GLU A 241 15.72 6.92 -10.10
C GLU A 241 14.28 6.47 -10.36
N MET A 242 13.50 6.19 -9.31
CA MET A 242 12.10 5.83 -9.45
C MET A 242 11.23 7.00 -9.91
N VAL A 243 11.54 8.21 -9.44
CA VAL A 243 10.89 9.45 -9.89
C VAL A 243 11.19 9.72 -11.36
N GLU A 244 12.46 9.56 -11.77
CA GLU A 244 12.90 9.73 -13.15
C GLU A 244 12.25 8.73 -14.08
N ARG A 245 12.26 7.45 -13.69
CA ARG A 245 11.66 6.38 -14.45
C ARG A 245 10.19 6.65 -14.75
N GLY A 246 9.40 7.02 -13.73
CA GLY A 246 7.98 7.34 -13.91
C GLY A 246 7.78 8.49 -14.90
N ALA A 247 8.50 9.60 -14.72
CA ALA A 247 8.42 10.76 -15.60
C ALA A 247 8.87 10.44 -17.04
N ARG A 248 9.91 9.60 -17.21
CA ARG A 248 10.42 9.16 -18.50
C ARG A 248 9.43 8.26 -19.22
N GLU A 249 8.82 7.30 -18.50
CA GLU A 249 7.81 6.39 -19.05
C GLU A 249 6.56 7.17 -19.49
N LEU A 250 6.09 8.15 -18.70
CA LEU A 250 4.95 9.01 -19.07
C LEU A 250 5.26 9.85 -20.33
N THR A 251 6.45 10.44 -20.39
CA THR A 251 6.90 11.20 -21.58
C THR A 251 6.99 10.28 -22.80
N GLY A 252 7.51 9.07 -22.64
CA GLY A 252 7.57 8.07 -23.71
C GLY A 252 6.19 7.65 -24.21
N ALA A 253 5.20 7.53 -23.32
CA ALA A 253 3.82 7.26 -23.72
C ALA A 253 3.22 8.40 -24.55
N VAL A 254 3.49 9.67 -24.19
CA VAL A 254 3.10 10.84 -24.97
C VAL A 254 3.75 10.82 -26.36
N ASP A 255 5.07 10.63 -26.42
CA ASP A 255 5.85 10.64 -27.66
C ASP A 255 5.43 9.54 -28.64
N MET A 256 4.94 8.40 -28.10
CA MET A 256 4.49 7.26 -28.89
C MET A 256 3.14 7.51 -29.57
N VAL A 257 2.31 8.47 -29.13
CA VAL A 257 0.99 8.69 -29.74
C VAL A 257 1.13 9.20 -31.19
N PRO A 258 0.52 8.54 -32.19
CA PRO A 258 0.77 8.79 -33.61
C PRO A 258 0.40 10.20 -34.11
N ASP A 259 -0.60 10.83 -33.52
CA ASP A 259 -1.13 12.15 -33.90
C ASP A 259 -0.84 13.25 -32.87
N VAL A 260 0.12 13.03 -31.97
CA VAL A 260 0.49 14.01 -30.95
C VAL A 260 1.17 15.23 -31.57
N SER A 261 0.78 16.42 -31.13
CA SER A 261 1.38 17.68 -31.60
C SER A 261 2.76 17.91 -30.97
N GLU A 262 3.65 18.61 -31.68
CA GLU A 262 4.96 19.00 -31.16
C GLU A 262 4.86 19.88 -29.89
N ALA A 263 3.80 20.68 -29.76
CA ALA A 263 3.56 21.45 -28.54
C ALA A 263 3.32 20.57 -27.30
N ILE A 264 2.58 19.46 -27.47
CA ILE A 264 2.32 18.49 -26.39
C ILE A 264 3.61 17.74 -26.03
N LYS A 265 4.38 17.28 -27.04
CA LYS A 265 5.67 16.62 -26.80
C LYS A 265 6.62 17.53 -26.03
N LYS A 266 6.74 18.79 -26.46
CA LYS A 266 7.57 19.78 -25.79
C LYS A 266 7.13 20.01 -24.34
N LYS A 267 5.82 20.13 -24.09
CA LYS A 267 5.29 20.28 -22.73
C LYS A 267 5.63 19.08 -21.85
N ALA A 268 5.48 17.86 -22.37
CA ALA A 268 5.85 16.64 -21.64
C ALA A 268 7.35 16.63 -21.28
N GLN A 269 8.21 17.01 -22.24
CA GLN A 269 9.65 17.14 -22.00
C GLN A 269 9.99 18.23 -20.98
N GLU A 270 9.34 19.39 -21.04
CA GLU A 270 9.52 20.49 -20.07
C GLU A 270 9.15 20.02 -18.65
N LEU A 271 8.02 19.32 -18.48
CA LEU A 271 7.61 18.75 -17.20
C LEU A 271 8.59 17.68 -16.69
N TYR A 272 9.05 16.78 -17.57
CA TYR A 272 10.10 15.82 -17.25
C TYR A 272 11.35 16.53 -16.71
N PHE A 273 11.87 17.54 -17.42
CA PHE A 273 13.03 18.28 -16.95
C PHE A 273 12.78 18.99 -15.62
N GLN A 274 11.60 19.57 -15.41
CA GLN A 274 11.23 20.19 -14.13
C GLN A 274 11.23 19.19 -12.98
N ILE A 275 10.67 17.99 -13.17
CA ILE A 275 10.66 16.92 -12.17
C ILE A 275 12.10 16.55 -11.78
N ILE A 276 12.96 16.28 -12.78
CA ILE A 276 14.34 15.81 -12.54
C ILE A 276 15.20 16.90 -11.90
N THR A 277 15.15 18.11 -12.43
CA THR A 277 15.95 19.24 -11.90
C THR A 277 15.54 19.60 -10.48
N THR A 278 14.23 19.62 -10.19
CA THR A 278 13.72 19.83 -8.83
C THR A 278 14.17 18.72 -7.88
N GLY A 279 14.13 17.47 -8.32
CA GLY A 279 14.60 16.33 -7.53
C GLY A 279 16.09 16.42 -7.19
N PHE A 280 16.95 16.76 -8.16
CA PHE A 280 18.36 17.01 -7.91
C PHE A 280 18.60 18.18 -6.95
N ASP A 281 17.83 19.26 -7.10
CA ASP A 281 17.96 20.41 -6.21
C ASP A 281 17.56 20.05 -4.77
N TRP A 282 16.49 19.29 -4.58
CA TRP A 282 16.11 18.79 -3.25
C TRP A 282 17.21 17.95 -2.59
N GLN A 283 17.89 17.09 -3.36
CA GLN A 283 19.03 16.32 -2.86
C GLN A 283 20.21 17.23 -2.50
N ARG A 284 20.55 18.20 -3.35
CA ARG A 284 21.68 19.13 -3.11
C ARG A 284 21.47 20.03 -1.91
N THR A 285 20.23 20.45 -1.65
CA THR A 285 19.92 21.32 -0.51
C THR A 285 19.65 20.56 0.80
N GLY A 286 19.68 19.22 0.79
CA GLY A 286 19.37 18.40 1.97
C GLY A 286 17.87 18.34 2.32
N LYS A 287 16.98 18.82 1.44
CA LYS A 287 15.53 18.83 1.68
C LYS A 287 14.95 17.42 1.77
N VAL A 288 15.49 16.48 0.99
CA VAL A 288 15.11 15.06 1.07
C VAL A 288 15.36 14.54 2.48
N ASP A 289 16.57 14.72 3.00
CA ASP A 289 16.96 14.21 4.32
C ASP A 289 16.08 14.80 5.43
N GLU A 290 15.76 16.10 5.36
CA GLU A 290 14.85 16.77 6.30
C GLU A 290 13.45 16.13 6.30
N LEU A 291 12.88 15.88 5.12
CA LEU A 291 11.54 15.27 4.98
C LEU A 291 11.54 13.81 5.47
N CYS A 292 12.56 13.04 5.09
CA CYS A 292 12.73 11.64 5.47
C CYS A 292 12.84 11.50 7.00
N GLN A 293 13.74 12.27 7.62
CA GLN A 293 13.95 12.24 9.08
C GLN A 293 12.68 12.60 9.85
N LYS A 294 11.99 13.66 9.42
CA LYS A 294 10.74 14.09 10.05
C LYS A 294 9.66 13.01 10.00
N GLU A 295 9.49 12.34 8.85
CA GLU A 295 8.51 11.26 8.74
C GLU A 295 8.89 10.03 9.58
N ASP A 296 10.18 9.65 9.58
CA ASP A 296 10.68 8.51 10.35
C ASP A 296 10.49 8.71 11.86
N GLU A 297 10.81 9.90 12.38
CA GLU A 297 10.61 10.24 13.79
C GLU A 297 9.14 10.10 14.19
N GLU A 298 8.22 10.56 13.34
CA GLU A 298 6.79 10.48 13.62
C GLU A 298 6.22 9.06 13.52
N VAL A 299 6.69 8.26 12.55
CA VAL A 299 6.29 6.85 12.44
C VAL A 299 6.75 6.09 13.68
N ARG A 300 7.97 6.33 14.16
CA ARG A 300 8.48 5.78 15.42
C ARG A 300 7.60 6.19 16.60
N MET A 301 7.33 7.49 16.76
CA MET A 301 6.44 7.98 17.83
C MET A 301 5.09 7.25 17.85
N ARG A 302 4.55 6.82 16.70
CA ARG A 302 3.28 6.08 16.63
C ARG A 302 3.40 4.58 16.88
N THR A 303 4.45 3.91 16.38
CA THR A 303 4.72 2.51 16.77
C THR A 303 4.92 2.39 18.28
N ASP A 304 5.42 3.48 18.87
CA ASP A 304 5.75 3.60 20.29
C ASP A 304 4.57 4.15 21.11
N ALA A 305 3.64 4.89 20.50
CA ALA A 305 2.40 5.37 21.15
C ALA A 305 1.45 4.23 21.58
N GLY A 306 1.67 3.00 21.07
CA GLY A 306 1.08 1.77 21.62
C GLY A 306 1.65 1.34 22.97
N LEU A 307 2.69 2.01 23.47
CA LEU A 307 3.21 1.93 24.85
C LEU A 307 2.78 3.18 25.63
N PRO A 308 1.48 3.35 25.97
CA PRO A 308 1.06 4.46 26.81
C PRO A 308 1.63 4.23 28.20
N LYS A 309 2.62 5.04 28.65
CA LYS A 309 3.09 5.16 30.05
C LYS A 309 2.85 3.89 30.89
N LEU A 310 3.30 2.73 30.40
CA LEU A 310 3.01 1.48 31.08
C LEU A 310 3.69 1.58 32.44
N PRO A 311 2.99 1.23 33.54
CA PRO A 311 3.63 1.17 34.85
C PRO A 311 4.94 0.41 34.73
N ALA A 312 6.00 0.87 35.39
CA ALA A 312 7.32 0.26 35.27
C ALA A 312 7.29 -1.27 35.51
N GLU A 313 6.36 -1.73 36.36
CA GLU A 313 6.12 -3.15 36.62
C GLU A 313 5.56 -3.93 35.41
N GLU A 314 4.65 -3.34 34.62
CA GLU A 314 4.13 -3.97 33.40
C GLU A 314 5.20 -4.03 32.31
N LEU A 315 5.96 -2.94 32.17
CA LEU A 315 7.12 -2.90 31.26
C LEU A 315 8.17 -3.94 31.64
N GLU A 316 8.39 -4.17 32.93
CA GLU A 316 9.28 -5.22 33.43
C GLU A 316 8.77 -6.62 33.14
N LYS A 317 7.47 -6.87 33.30
CA LYS A 317 6.86 -8.15 32.92
C LYS A 317 7.02 -8.43 31.43
N MET A 318 6.78 -7.41 30.59
CA MET A 318 6.99 -7.52 29.14
C MET A 318 8.46 -7.82 28.79
N ILE A 319 9.41 -7.08 29.37
CA ILE A 319 10.84 -7.31 29.14
C ILE A 319 11.26 -8.70 29.62
N ALA A 320 10.78 -9.15 30.78
CA ALA A 320 11.09 -10.48 31.30
C ALA A 320 10.58 -11.58 30.36
N HIS A 321 9.34 -11.45 29.87
CA HIS A 321 8.77 -12.40 28.91
C HIS A 321 9.54 -12.40 27.59
N LEU A 322 9.84 -11.22 27.02
CA LEU A 322 10.64 -11.10 25.80
C LEU A 322 12.05 -11.69 25.96
N ARG A 323 12.68 -11.55 27.13
CA ARG A 323 13.99 -12.17 27.42
C ARG A 323 13.90 -13.70 27.42
N GLN A 324 12.82 -14.27 27.95
CA GLN A 324 12.62 -15.72 27.90
C GLN A 324 12.47 -16.22 26.46
N GLU A 325 11.61 -15.56 25.67
CA GLU A 325 11.42 -15.89 24.26
C GLU A 325 12.72 -15.72 23.45
N MET A 326 13.48 -14.63 23.71
CA MET A 326 14.78 -14.37 23.08
C MET A 326 15.79 -15.50 23.36
N LEU A 327 15.87 -15.97 24.60
CA LEU A 327 16.75 -17.08 24.97
C LEU A 327 16.31 -18.40 24.35
N ALA A 328 15.00 -18.64 24.23
CA ALA A 328 14.46 -19.83 23.59
C ALA A 328 14.83 -19.89 22.10
N VAL A 329 14.57 -18.81 21.34
CA VAL A 329 14.91 -18.77 19.91
C VAL A 329 16.43 -18.76 19.69
N ALA A 330 17.22 -18.14 20.58
CA ALA A 330 18.67 -18.23 20.54
C ALA A 330 19.18 -19.67 20.79
N GLY A 331 18.55 -20.39 21.71
CA GLY A 331 18.84 -21.81 21.97
C GLY A 331 18.54 -22.71 20.76
N ALA A 332 17.56 -22.32 19.93
CA ALA A 332 17.25 -22.94 18.65
C ALA A 332 18.15 -22.47 17.48
N GLN A 333 19.19 -21.68 17.76
CA GLN A 333 20.12 -21.08 16.79
C GLN A 333 19.47 -20.08 15.81
N GLU A 334 18.33 -19.50 16.18
CA GLU A 334 17.64 -18.47 15.40
C GLU A 334 18.14 -17.06 15.77
N TYR A 335 19.43 -16.81 15.50
CA TYR A 335 20.13 -15.62 15.99
C TYR A 335 19.58 -14.29 15.47
N GLU A 336 19.04 -14.25 14.24
CA GLU A 336 18.40 -13.05 13.69
C GLU A 336 17.13 -12.67 14.48
N ARG A 337 16.27 -13.65 14.77
CA ARG A 337 15.08 -13.45 15.61
C ARG A 337 15.46 -13.08 17.04
N ALA A 338 16.48 -13.73 17.59
CA ALA A 338 17.03 -13.33 18.89
C ALA A 338 17.53 -11.88 18.88
N GLY A 339 18.16 -11.45 17.79
CA GLY A 339 18.60 -10.07 17.57
C GLY A 339 17.45 -9.08 17.56
N GLN A 340 16.35 -9.39 16.87
CA GLN A 340 15.14 -8.57 16.84
C GLN A 340 14.51 -8.41 18.23
N LEU A 341 14.36 -9.52 18.98
CA LEU A 341 13.83 -9.49 20.34
C LEU A 341 14.76 -8.71 21.28
N ARG A 342 16.09 -8.86 21.13
CA ARG A 342 17.09 -8.08 21.86
C ARG A 342 16.92 -6.58 21.62
N ASP A 343 16.77 -6.17 20.36
CA ASP A 343 16.70 -4.75 20.03
C ASP A 343 15.36 -4.14 20.50
N ARG A 344 14.26 -4.92 20.46
CA ARG A 344 13.00 -4.54 21.12
C ARG A 344 13.15 -4.41 22.64
N ILE A 345 13.85 -5.32 23.30
CA ILE A 345 14.13 -5.22 24.74
C ILE A 345 14.88 -3.92 25.06
N LYS A 346 15.93 -3.58 24.29
CA LYS A 346 16.69 -2.32 24.47
C LYS A 346 15.81 -1.10 24.30
N GLU A 347 14.91 -1.12 23.31
CA GLU A 347 13.95 -0.05 23.08
C GLU A 347 13.00 0.09 24.27
N LEU A 348 12.42 -1.01 24.76
CA LEU A 348 11.56 -1.01 25.94
C LEU A 348 12.28 -0.50 27.19
N GLU A 349 13.54 -0.88 27.37
CA GLU A 349 14.40 -0.37 28.46
C GLU A 349 14.61 1.14 28.37
N SER A 350 14.59 1.74 27.18
CA SER A 350 14.77 3.18 27.00
C SER A 350 13.61 4.01 27.56
N TYR A 351 12.39 3.44 27.60
CA TYR A 351 11.20 4.07 28.20
C TYR A 351 11.17 4.00 29.73
N LYS A 352 12.13 3.33 30.38
CA LYS A 352 12.27 3.35 31.85
C LYS A 352 12.83 4.66 32.38
N LYS A 353 13.29 5.56 31.50
CA LYS A 353 13.81 6.89 31.84
C LYS A 353 12.67 7.89 31.97
#